data_AF-A0A9X6AC56-F1
#
_entry.id   AF-A0A9X6AC56-F1
#
_cell.length_a   1.000
_cell.length_b   1.000
_cell.length_c   1.000
_cell.angle_alpha   90.00
_cell.angle_beta   90.00
_cell.angle_gamma   90.00
#
_symmetry.space_group_name_H-M   'P 1'
#
loop_
_entity.id
_entity.type
_entity.pdbx_description
1 polymer ?
#
loop_
_entity_poly.entity_id
_entity_poly.type
_entity_poly.pdbx_seq_one_letter_code
_entity_poly.pdbx_strand_id
1 'polypeptide(L)'
;PEPLRASMMRVGWAVLNIPAPAVLLRQPGSRAVMSPRALRFTFGAWMDFARWLVKREITELAAVSAEALAEYADHVRSYGRSWHHDQRAARALTRIWGYAPFLLPQDRLVMPPWEDPAATMTDFLGTKDTPADGENRTPIVHPAVMSPLLVWSLRTVLELGPDILAAWRERQRLLDRTHQGSARGDSQKVVDYLQGLIAEGKLLPGFSGYQNGAIKESARSRGGDEVLPALNRQYIAGIVGVDPVQVALAQRRLRHRLEPGHYGPDAPLNVAITGRIGDRPWTDSLDFEEVGLLVLRLSTAALITTAYLSGMRPEEVQHLVRGCCTREDRADGTVRYKVTGRHFKGVTDDEGNEIPEGEIRPDPWIVLEFVARAIEVVEELESGDLLFSRSFSRQHRPSSEGGDAV
;
A
#
# COMPACT_ATOMS: atom_id res chain seq x y z
N PRO A 1 17.95 -28.09 4.20
CA PRO A 1 18.30 -29.36 3.50
C PRO A 1 17.63 -30.52 4.24
N GLU A 2 17.43 -31.67 3.59
CA GLU A 2 16.65 -32.79 4.15
C GLU A 2 17.14 -33.30 5.53
N PRO A 3 18.46 -33.55 5.74
CA PRO A 3 18.93 -34.14 7.01
C PRO A 3 18.62 -33.27 8.24
N LEU A 4 18.80 -31.96 8.12
CA LEU A 4 18.60 -31.00 9.22
C LEU A 4 17.18 -30.41 9.28
N ARG A 5 16.27 -30.80 8.38
CA ARG A 5 14.95 -30.17 8.26
C ARG A 5 14.15 -30.32 9.55
N ALA A 6 14.08 -31.52 10.09
CA ALA A 6 13.28 -31.81 11.28
C ALA A 6 13.79 -31.05 12.51
N SER A 7 15.13 -31.02 12.69
CA SER A 7 15.77 -30.25 13.75
C SER A 7 15.47 -28.76 13.64
N MET A 8 15.67 -28.18 12.45
CA MET A 8 15.40 -26.75 12.21
C MET A 8 13.92 -26.39 12.41
N MET A 9 12.99 -27.28 12.06
CA MET A 9 11.56 -27.09 12.32
C MET A 9 11.24 -27.09 13.82
N ARG A 10 11.85 -27.98 14.61
CA ARG A 10 11.65 -28.00 16.07
C ARG A 10 12.25 -26.77 16.74
N VAL A 11 13.43 -26.33 16.30
CA VAL A 11 14.04 -25.06 16.75
C VAL A 11 13.14 -23.88 16.39
N GLY A 12 12.62 -23.83 15.17
CA GLY A 12 11.68 -22.80 14.72
C GLY A 12 10.38 -22.80 15.54
N TRP A 13 9.83 -23.97 15.83
CA TRP A 13 8.67 -24.11 16.70
C TRP A 13 8.95 -23.56 18.10
N ALA A 14 10.11 -23.91 18.70
CA ALA A 14 10.49 -23.42 20.02
C ALA A 14 10.60 -21.88 20.04
N VAL A 15 11.23 -21.27 19.04
CA VAL A 15 11.36 -19.80 18.94
C VAL A 15 10.01 -19.09 18.76
N LEU A 16 9.05 -19.74 18.10
CA LEU A 16 7.72 -19.16 17.89
C LEU A 16 6.79 -19.30 19.10
N ASN A 17 6.96 -20.36 19.89
CA ASN A 17 5.99 -20.74 20.93
C ASN A 17 6.52 -20.61 22.37
N ILE A 18 7.83 -20.47 22.55
CA ILE A 18 8.46 -20.37 23.87
C ILE A 18 9.18 -19.01 23.98
N PRO A 19 8.91 -18.24 25.06
CA PRO A 19 9.61 -16.98 25.32
C PRO A 19 11.13 -17.15 25.34
N ALA A 20 11.86 -16.11 24.93
CA ALA A 20 13.31 -16.15 24.83
C ALA A 20 13.94 -16.53 26.19
N PRO A 21 14.79 -17.57 26.22
CA PRO A 21 15.50 -17.97 27.44
C PRO A 21 16.31 -16.82 28.04
N ALA A 22 16.42 -16.77 29.37
CA ALA A 22 17.08 -15.67 30.10
C ALA A 22 18.51 -15.36 29.61
N VAL A 23 19.24 -16.36 29.12
CA VAL A 23 20.58 -16.18 28.54
C VAL A 23 20.57 -15.23 27.33
N LEU A 24 19.50 -15.21 26.55
CA LEU A 24 19.32 -14.32 25.39
C LEU A 24 18.83 -12.92 25.77
N LEU A 25 18.33 -12.73 27.00
CA LEU A 25 17.76 -11.48 27.49
C LEU A 25 18.77 -10.57 28.20
N ARG A 26 20.03 -11.00 28.34
CA ARG A 26 21.08 -10.26 29.06
C ARG A 26 21.59 -9.02 28.31
N GLN A 27 21.29 -8.87 27.02
CA GLN A 27 21.78 -7.76 26.21
C GLN A 27 20.74 -6.62 26.12
N PRO A 28 21.19 -5.35 26.10
CA PRO A 28 20.30 -4.21 25.87
C PRO A 28 19.55 -4.36 24.53
N GLY A 29 18.22 -4.24 24.57
CA GLY A 29 17.36 -4.38 23.39
C GLY A 29 16.97 -5.82 23.03
N SER A 30 17.34 -6.82 23.84
CA SER A 30 16.78 -8.17 23.74
C SER A 30 15.30 -8.20 24.14
N ARG A 31 14.54 -9.09 23.50
CA ARG A 31 13.08 -9.23 23.70
C ARG A 31 12.69 -10.69 23.89
N ALA A 32 11.62 -10.94 24.64
CA ALA A 32 11.11 -12.29 24.88
C ALA A 32 10.51 -12.90 23.60
N VAL A 33 9.85 -12.09 22.78
CA VAL A 33 9.27 -12.49 21.49
C VAL A 33 9.95 -11.77 20.33
N MET A 34 10.11 -12.48 19.21
CA MET A 34 10.71 -11.93 18.00
C MET A 34 9.67 -11.34 17.05
N SER A 35 9.96 -10.19 16.44
CA SER A 35 9.11 -9.65 15.38
C SER A 35 9.14 -10.53 14.11
N PRO A 36 8.08 -10.53 13.28
CA PRO A 36 8.04 -11.30 12.03
C PRO A 36 9.22 -11.04 11.10
N ARG A 37 9.69 -9.79 11.03
CA ARG A 37 10.87 -9.40 10.25
C ARG A 37 12.15 -10.02 10.82
N ALA A 38 12.29 -10.09 12.14
CA ALA A 38 13.42 -10.73 12.78
C ALA A 38 13.41 -12.25 12.55
N LEU A 39 12.25 -12.90 12.69
CA LEU A 39 12.07 -14.33 12.41
C LEU A 39 12.46 -14.69 10.98
N ARG A 40 11.99 -13.92 9.99
CA ARG A 40 12.33 -14.16 8.58
C ARG A 40 13.84 -14.14 8.35
N PHE A 41 14.55 -13.17 8.94
CA PHE A 41 16.01 -13.11 8.86
C PHE A 41 16.65 -14.33 9.55
N THR A 42 16.24 -14.63 10.78
CA THR A 42 16.81 -15.73 11.59
C THR A 42 16.63 -17.07 10.90
N PHE A 43 15.45 -17.37 10.36
CA PHE A 43 15.22 -18.60 9.60
C PHE A 43 16.03 -18.63 8.30
N GLY A 44 16.20 -17.48 7.64
CA GLY A 44 17.12 -17.32 6.50
C GLY A 44 18.54 -17.75 6.85
N ALA A 45 19.08 -17.20 7.94
CA ALA A 45 20.42 -17.53 8.43
C ALA A 45 20.55 -19.01 8.82
N TRP A 46 19.54 -19.60 9.47
CA TRP A 46 19.55 -21.02 9.80
C TRP A 46 19.51 -21.92 8.57
N MET A 47 18.75 -21.54 7.54
CA MET A 47 18.75 -22.28 6.28
C MET A 47 20.09 -22.21 5.56
N ASP A 48 20.76 -21.04 5.58
CA ASP A 48 22.12 -20.89 5.06
C ASP A 48 23.12 -21.75 5.85
N PHE A 49 23.05 -21.71 7.18
CA PHE A 49 23.87 -22.53 8.06
C PHE A 49 23.65 -24.03 7.83
N ALA A 50 22.40 -24.49 7.75
CA ALA A 50 22.07 -25.88 7.49
C ALA A 50 22.63 -26.35 6.13
N ARG A 51 22.57 -25.50 5.09
CA ARG A 51 23.17 -25.80 3.78
C ARG A 51 24.69 -25.90 3.88
N TRP A 52 25.32 -25.04 4.68
CA TRP A 52 26.76 -25.06 4.91
C TRP A 52 27.21 -26.33 5.65
N LEU A 53 26.46 -26.75 6.67
CA LEU A 53 26.71 -27.99 7.43
C LEU A 53 26.63 -29.23 6.54
N VAL A 54 25.59 -29.35 5.72
CA VAL A 54 25.42 -30.52 4.84
C VAL A 54 26.55 -30.65 3.81
N LYS A 55 27.14 -29.53 3.35
CA LYS A 55 28.33 -29.58 2.48
C LYS A 55 29.58 -30.12 3.18
N ARG A 56 29.59 -30.12 4.51
CA ARG A 56 30.66 -30.68 5.37
C ARG A 56 30.26 -32.02 5.96
N GLU A 57 29.21 -32.64 5.42
CA GLU A 57 28.70 -33.94 5.87
C GLU A 57 28.20 -33.95 7.32
N ILE A 58 27.93 -32.78 7.90
CA ILE A 58 27.31 -32.64 9.23
C ILE A 58 25.79 -32.65 9.06
N THR A 59 25.15 -33.71 9.54
CA THR A 59 23.71 -33.97 9.37
C THR A 59 22.88 -33.74 10.64
N GLU A 60 23.53 -33.52 11.78
CA GLU A 60 22.88 -33.30 13.08
C GLU A 60 23.44 -32.04 13.76
N LEU A 61 22.60 -31.32 14.50
CA LEU A 61 23.01 -30.11 15.22
C LEU A 61 23.96 -30.41 16.38
N ALA A 62 23.74 -31.54 17.07
CA ALA A 62 24.58 -31.99 18.16
C ALA A 62 26.02 -32.37 17.75
N ALA A 63 26.24 -32.65 16.46
CA ALA A 63 27.55 -32.96 15.91
C ALA A 63 28.38 -31.70 15.56
N VAL A 64 27.79 -30.51 15.68
CA VAL A 64 28.48 -29.24 15.39
C VAL A 64 29.43 -28.92 16.55
N SER A 65 30.71 -28.73 16.24
CA SER A 65 31.73 -28.31 17.20
C SER A 65 31.86 -26.78 17.29
N ALA A 66 32.55 -26.28 18.33
CA ALA A 66 32.82 -24.85 18.47
C ALA A 66 33.72 -24.32 17.33
N GLU A 67 34.66 -25.14 16.85
CA GLU A 67 35.53 -24.85 15.71
C GLU A 67 34.71 -24.72 14.43
N ALA A 68 33.74 -25.62 14.20
CA ALA A 68 32.84 -25.51 13.06
C ALA A 68 32.01 -24.21 13.09
N LEU A 69 31.62 -23.73 14.28
CA LEU A 69 30.93 -22.43 14.40
C LEU A 69 31.87 -21.26 14.11
N ALA A 70 33.13 -21.32 14.55
CA ALA A 70 34.15 -20.32 14.20
C ALA A 70 34.41 -20.29 12.68
N GLU A 71 34.56 -21.45 12.03
CA GLU A 71 34.68 -21.54 10.57
C GLU A 71 33.44 -20.99 9.85
N TYR A 72 32.25 -21.19 10.42
CA TYR A 72 31.04 -20.63 9.84
C TYR A 72 31.01 -19.10 9.93
N ALA A 73 31.52 -18.51 11.02
CA ALA A 73 31.68 -17.06 11.10
C ALA A 73 32.60 -16.53 9.98
N ASP A 74 33.72 -17.21 9.70
CA ASP A 74 34.57 -16.87 8.55
C ASP A 74 33.86 -17.07 7.20
N HIS A 75 33.06 -18.13 7.08
CA HIS A 75 32.25 -18.34 5.88
C HIS A 75 31.24 -17.21 5.67
N VAL A 76 30.58 -16.72 6.73
CA VAL A 76 29.64 -15.61 6.65
C VAL A 76 30.34 -14.35 6.15
N ARG A 77 31.57 -14.08 6.60
CA ARG A 77 32.38 -12.94 6.13
C ARG A 77 32.72 -13.03 4.65
N SER A 78 32.88 -14.24 4.10
CA SER A 78 33.20 -14.44 2.68
C SER A 78 32.12 -13.90 1.72
N TYR A 79 30.91 -13.63 2.22
CA TYR A 79 29.85 -12.98 1.44
C TYR A 79 30.07 -11.47 1.22
N GLY A 80 31.02 -10.84 1.91
CA GLY A 80 31.34 -9.41 1.75
C GLY A 80 30.20 -8.48 2.18
N ARG A 81 29.39 -8.88 3.17
CA ARG A 81 28.29 -8.07 3.71
C ARG A 81 28.81 -7.12 4.79
N SER A 82 27.93 -6.28 5.34
CA SER A 82 28.33 -5.40 6.44
C SER A 82 28.56 -6.18 7.74
N TRP A 83 29.49 -5.70 8.56
CA TRP A 83 29.80 -6.31 9.87
C TRP A 83 28.55 -6.53 10.74
N HIS A 84 27.61 -5.58 10.75
CA HIS A 84 26.34 -5.71 11.46
C HIS A 84 25.43 -6.81 10.92
N HIS A 85 25.44 -7.03 9.61
CA HIS A 85 24.70 -8.13 9.01
C HIS A 85 25.26 -9.48 9.48
N ASP A 86 26.59 -9.60 9.49
CA ASP A 86 27.29 -10.82 9.86
C ASP A 86 27.16 -11.10 11.36
N GLN A 87 27.23 -10.07 12.20
CA GLN A 87 26.89 -10.15 13.62
C GLN A 87 25.47 -10.66 13.83
N ARG A 88 24.51 -10.14 13.05
CA ARG A 88 23.11 -10.58 13.15
C ARG A 88 22.95 -12.05 12.75
N ALA A 89 23.70 -12.53 11.75
CA ALA A 89 23.71 -13.94 11.35
C ALA A 89 24.35 -14.83 12.43
N ALA A 90 25.46 -14.43 13.04
CA ALA A 90 26.09 -15.15 14.16
C ALA A 90 25.15 -15.24 15.37
N ARG A 91 24.51 -14.12 15.74
CA ARG A 91 23.49 -14.08 16.82
C ARG A 91 22.24 -14.92 16.51
N ALA A 92 21.95 -15.20 15.25
CA ALA A 92 20.89 -16.14 14.90
C ALA A 92 21.24 -17.56 15.36
N LEU A 93 22.51 -17.96 15.33
CA LEU A 93 22.96 -19.27 15.83
C LEU A 93 23.03 -19.31 17.35
N THR A 94 23.45 -18.22 18.01
CA THR A 94 23.31 -18.03 19.47
C THR A 94 21.91 -18.37 19.94
N ARG A 95 20.89 -18.01 19.14
CA ARG A 95 19.51 -18.33 19.47
C ARG A 95 19.21 -19.83 19.47
N ILE A 96 19.77 -20.62 18.55
CA ILE A 96 19.61 -22.09 18.57
C ILE A 96 20.18 -22.66 19.88
N TRP A 97 21.40 -22.24 20.24
CA TRP A 97 22.04 -22.64 21.50
C TRP A 97 21.23 -22.20 22.74
N GLY A 98 20.75 -20.96 22.77
CA GLY A 98 19.99 -20.43 23.89
C GLY A 98 18.74 -21.25 24.19
N TYR A 99 18.08 -21.79 23.16
CA TYR A 99 16.90 -22.64 23.28
C TYR A 99 17.22 -24.12 23.57
N ALA A 100 18.49 -24.53 23.69
CA ALA A 100 18.89 -25.91 23.97
C ALA A 100 18.13 -26.60 25.12
N PRO A 101 17.76 -25.93 26.24
CA PRO A 101 16.95 -26.55 27.30
C PRO A 101 15.58 -27.07 26.85
N PHE A 102 15.02 -26.53 25.76
CA PHE A 102 13.71 -26.87 25.21
C PHE A 102 13.80 -27.82 23.99
N LEU A 103 15.00 -28.26 23.64
CA LEU A 103 15.27 -29.06 22.44
C LEU A 103 15.68 -30.50 22.81
N LEU A 104 15.41 -31.42 21.89
CA LEU A 104 15.89 -32.80 21.98
C LEU A 104 17.43 -32.82 21.91
N PRO A 105 18.11 -33.80 22.53
CA PRO A 105 19.58 -33.84 22.56
C PRO A 105 20.25 -33.66 21.19
N GLN A 106 19.71 -34.29 20.13
CA GLN A 106 20.22 -34.21 18.75
C GLN A 106 20.05 -32.83 18.08
N ASP A 107 19.16 -31.99 18.61
CA ASP A 107 18.85 -30.67 18.07
C ASP A 107 19.59 -29.54 18.80
N ARG A 108 20.35 -29.86 19.86
CA ARG A 108 21.07 -28.88 20.65
C ARG A 108 22.33 -28.47 19.92
N LEU A 109 22.53 -27.17 19.78
CA LEU A 109 23.78 -26.61 19.31
C LEU A 109 24.74 -26.42 20.49
N VAL A 110 26.03 -26.66 20.29
CA VAL A 110 27.06 -26.25 21.26
C VAL A 110 27.07 -24.74 21.45
N MET A 111 27.58 -24.27 22.59
CA MET A 111 27.76 -22.84 22.85
C MET A 111 28.63 -22.23 21.73
N PRO A 112 28.13 -21.21 21.00
CA PRO A 112 28.96 -20.56 20.01
C PRO A 112 30.16 -19.87 20.66
N PRO A 113 31.34 -19.89 20.02
CA PRO A 113 32.56 -19.40 20.65
C PRO A 113 32.54 -17.88 20.90
N TRP A 114 31.71 -17.12 20.19
CA TRP A 114 31.47 -15.68 20.43
C TRP A 114 30.53 -15.36 21.60
N GLU A 115 29.95 -16.38 22.25
CA GLU A 115 29.18 -16.21 23.49
C GLU A 115 30.03 -16.52 24.74
N ASP A 116 31.28 -16.94 24.57
CA ASP A 116 32.24 -17.05 25.68
C ASP A 116 32.43 -15.67 26.33
N PRO A 117 32.25 -15.52 27.66
CA PRO A 117 32.47 -14.26 28.35
C PRO A 117 33.85 -13.63 28.15
N ALA A 118 34.87 -14.43 27.84
CA ALA A 118 36.23 -13.97 27.56
C ALA A 118 36.45 -13.54 26.10
N ALA A 119 35.51 -13.84 25.20
CA ALA A 119 35.62 -13.55 23.78
C ALA A 119 34.85 -12.29 23.38
N THR A 120 35.27 -11.68 22.28
CA THR A 120 34.55 -10.58 21.65
C THR A 120 34.12 -10.94 20.24
N MET A 121 32.97 -10.43 19.78
CA MET A 121 32.46 -10.72 18.42
C MET A 121 33.47 -10.33 17.32
N THR A 122 34.30 -9.33 17.57
CA THR A 122 35.38 -8.89 16.67
C THR A 122 36.47 -9.94 16.48
N ASP A 123 36.66 -10.86 17.42
CA ASP A 123 37.63 -11.96 17.29
C ASP A 123 37.24 -12.95 16.18
N PHE A 124 35.93 -13.02 15.85
CA PHE A 124 35.38 -13.93 14.85
C PHE A 124 34.99 -13.22 13.56
N LEU A 125 34.48 -11.99 13.65
CA LEU A 125 33.99 -11.24 12.48
C LEU A 125 35.03 -10.25 11.92
N GLY A 126 36.16 -10.09 12.60
CA GLY A 126 37.14 -9.05 12.32
C GLY A 126 36.71 -7.69 12.86
N THR A 127 37.51 -6.66 12.54
CA THR A 127 37.27 -5.29 12.95
C THR A 127 35.93 -4.78 12.44
N LYS A 128 35.26 -3.97 13.26
CA LYS A 128 34.03 -3.29 12.84
C LYS A 128 34.40 -2.24 11.78
N ASP A 129 34.30 -2.61 10.51
CA ASP A 129 34.65 -1.74 9.37
C ASP A 129 33.61 -0.63 9.10
N THR A 130 32.65 -0.46 10.02
CA THR A 130 31.57 0.53 9.90
C THR A 130 31.85 1.68 10.88
N PRO A 131 31.82 2.96 10.43
CA PRO A 131 31.90 4.11 11.32
C PRO A 131 30.92 3.99 12.49
N ALA A 132 31.21 4.66 13.61
CA ALA A 132 30.29 4.72 14.75
C ALA A 132 28.88 5.07 14.25
N ASP A 133 27.91 4.23 14.64
CA ASP A 133 26.52 4.27 14.19
C ASP A 133 25.91 5.68 14.32
N GLY A 134 25.11 6.10 13.32
CA GLY A 134 24.16 7.18 13.52
C GLY A 134 23.70 7.90 12.25
N GLU A 135 24.52 7.96 11.21
CA GLU A 135 24.15 8.74 10.04
C GLU A 135 23.21 7.96 9.12
N ASN A 136 22.02 8.52 8.88
CA ASN A 136 21.04 7.93 7.99
C ASN A 136 21.62 7.84 6.57
N ARG A 137 21.92 6.62 6.13
CA ARG A 137 22.53 6.35 4.81
C ARG A 137 21.54 6.52 3.66
N THR A 138 20.24 6.60 3.95
CA THR A 138 19.22 6.89 2.94
C THR A 138 19.35 8.36 2.54
N PRO A 139 19.72 8.68 1.29
CA PRO A 139 19.79 10.06 0.85
C PRO A 139 18.43 10.72 1.02
N ILE A 140 18.43 11.95 1.54
CA ILE A 140 17.24 12.78 1.56
C ILE A 140 16.77 12.96 0.10
N VAL A 141 15.46 12.88 -0.14
CA VAL A 141 14.91 13.15 -1.47
C VAL A 141 15.33 14.55 -1.89
N HIS A 142 16.03 14.64 -3.02
CA HIS A 142 16.59 15.91 -3.46
C HIS A 142 15.49 16.97 -3.61
N PRO A 143 15.71 18.23 -3.16
CA PRO A 143 14.69 19.29 -3.23
C PRO A 143 14.15 19.51 -4.64
N ALA A 144 14.98 19.36 -5.68
CA ALA A 144 14.53 19.46 -7.08
C ALA A 144 13.47 18.42 -7.48
N VAL A 145 13.33 17.32 -6.74
CA VAL A 145 12.28 16.32 -6.92
C VAL A 145 11.12 16.57 -5.94
N MET A 146 11.44 16.77 -4.66
CA MET A 146 10.42 16.86 -3.62
C MET A 146 9.61 18.17 -3.69
N SER A 147 10.24 19.30 -3.98
CA SER A 147 9.56 20.60 -4.06
C SER A 147 8.46 20.62 -5.12
N PRO A 148 8.70 20.26 -6.41
CA PRO A 148 7.62 20.25 -7.39
C PRO A 148 6.54 19.22 -7.06
N LEU A 149 6.90 18.04 -6.52
CA LEU A 149 5.94 17.03 -6.08
C LEU A 149 5.00 17.59 -5.01
N LEU A 150 5.56 18.29 -4.01
CA LEU A 150 4.80 18.86 -2.92
C LEU A 150 3.91 20.02 -3.38
N VAL A 151 4.43 20.91 -4.23
CA VAL A 151 3.66 22.01 -4.83
C VAL A 151 2.43 21.48 -5.57
N TRP A 152 2.61 20.47 -6.41
CA TRP A 152 1.49 19.87 -7.14
C TRP A 152 0.56 19.06 -6.24
N SER A 153 1.08 18.39 -5.20
CA SER A 153 0.25 17.67 -4.23
C SER A 153 -0.65 18.63 -3.46
N LEU A 154 -0.10 19.73 -2.95
CA LEU A 154 -0.86 20.77 -2.26
C LEU A 154 -1.89 21.42 -3.17
N ARG A 155 -1.52 21.81 -4.40
CA ARG A 155 -2.48 22.36 -5.37
C ARG A 155 -3.60 21.37 -5.69
N THR A 156 -3.28 20.10 -5.87
CA THR A 156 -4.27 19.05 -6.15
C THR A 156 -5.26 18.92 -5.00
N VAL A 157 -4.78 18.93 -3.75
CA VAL A 157 -5.66 18.83 -2.57
C VAL A 157 -6.49 20.10 -2.36
N LEU A 158 -5.85 21.27 -2.41
CA LEU A 158 -6.45 22.53 -1.96
C LEU A 158 -7.26 23.23 -3.05
N GLU A 159 -6.77 23.23 -4.30
CA GLU A 159 -7.38 23.97 -5.40
C GLU A 159 -8.22 23.07 -6.32
N LEU A 160 -7.75 21.86 -6.64
CA LEU A 160 -8.41 20.96 -7.60
C LEU A 160 -9.32 19.92 -6.91
N GLY A 161 -9.08 19.66 -5.63
CA GLY A 161 -9.78 18.65 -4.83
C GLY A 161 -11.30 18.81 -4.83
N PRO A 162 -11.85 20.02 -4.59
CA PRO A 162 -13.29 20.24 -4.58
C PRO A 162 -13.98 19.82 -5.89
N ASP A 163 -13.38 20.14 -7.04
CA ASP A 163 -13.92 19.78 -8.35
C ASP A 163 -13.88 18.26 -8.57
N ILE A 164 -12.77 17.60 -8.21
CA ILE A 164 -12.59 16.15 -8.33
C ILE A 164 -13.58 15.42 -7.41
N LEU A 165 -13.80 15.90 -6.18
CA LEU A 165 -14.77 15.34 -5.24
C LEU A 165 -16.21 15.51 -5.75
N ALA A 166 -16.54 16.67 -6.31
CA ALA A 166 -17.84 16.91 -6.93
C ALA A 166 -18.08 15.94 -8.11
N ALA A 167 -17.07 15.76 -8.98
CA ALA A 167 -17.11 14.80 -10.08
C ALA A 167 -17.23 13.35 -9.60
N TRP A 168 -16.55 13.00 -8.51
CA TRP A 168 -16.68 11.69 -7.87
C TRP A 168 -18.11 11.42 -7.39
N ARG A 169 -18.70 12.35 -6.63
CA ARG A 169 -20.09 12.23 -6.16
C ARG A 169 -21.07 12.13 -7.33
N GLU A 170 -20.89 12.94 -8.37
CA GLU A 170 -21.74 12.92 -9.55
C GLU A 170 -21.62 11.58 -10.30
N ARG A 171 -20.40 11.06 -10.47
CA ARG A 171 -20.16 9.75 -11.08
C ARG A 171 -20.82 8.63 -10.28
N GLN A 172 -20.69 8.63 -8.95
CA GLN A 172 -21.37 7.65 -8.09
C GLN A 172 -22.89 7.74 -8.23
N ARG A 173 -23.45 8.96 -8.19
CA ARG A 173 -24.88 9.19 -8.40
C ARG A 173 -25.38 8.63 -9.73
N LEU A 174 -24.63 8.82 -10.81
CA LEU A 174 -24.99 8.27 -12.12
C LEU A 174 -24.92 6.74 -12.14
N LEU A 175 -23.89 6.13 -11.54
CA LEU A 175 -23.76 4.69 -11.42
C LEU A 175 -24.89 4.08 -10.58
N ASP A 176 -25.23 4.68 -9.45
CA ASP A 176 -26.33 4.23 -8.58
C ASP A 176 -27.68 4.21 -9.30
N ARG A 177 -27.91 5.19 -10.19
CA ARG A 177 -29.11 5.25 -11.02
C ARG A 177 -29.19 4.13 -12.06
N THR A 178 -28.07 3.47 -12.39
CA THR A 178 -28.07 2.32 -13.31
C THR A 178 -28.51 1.02 -12.66
N HIS A 179 -28.44 0.93 -11.32
CA HIS A 179 -28.77 -0.28 -10.57
C HIS A 179 -30.29 -0.48 -10.33
N GLN A 180 -31.11 0.49 -10.75
CA GLN A 180 -32.56 0.39 -10.66
C GLN A 180 -33.09 -0.51 -11.79
N GLY A 181 -33.90 -1.52 -11.44
CA GLY A 181 -34.45 -2.47 -12.41
C GLY A 181 -35.21 -1.77 -13.54
N SER A 182 -34.90 -2.12 -14.79
CA SER A 182 -35.53 -1.51 -15.96
C SER A 182 -36.92 -2.09 -16.25
N ALA A 183 -37.87 -1.22 -16.52
CA ALA A 183 -39.21 -1.58 -16.97
C ALA A 183 -39.23 -1.89 -18.47
N ARG A 184 -40.29 -2.60 -18.89
CA ARG A 184 -40.53 -2.87 -20.31
C ARG A 184 -40.74 -1.54 -21.05
N GLY A 185 -39.89 -1.26 -22.04
CA GLY A 185 -39.96 -0.05 -22.86
C GLY A 185 -38.89 1.00 -22.57
N ASP A 186 -38.03 0.80 -21.56
CA ASP A 186 -36.99 1.77 -21.19
C ASP A 186 -35.97 2.08 -22.31
N SER A 187 -35.74 1.15 -23.24
CA SER A 187 -34.97 1.46 -24.46
C SER A 187 -35.56 2.59 -25.29
N GLN A 188 -36.88 2.85 -25.24
CA GLN A 188 -37.49 3.98 -25.93
C GLN A 188 -37.06 5.31 -25.31
N LYS A 189 -36.98 5.41 -23.97
CA LYS A 189 -36.49 6.61 -23.28
C LYS A 189 -35.08 6.98 -23.73
N VAL A 190 -34.23 5.96 -23.92
CA VAL A 190 -32.88 6.17 -24.45
C VAL A 190 -32.91 6.59 -25.92
N VAL A 191 -33.78 6.00 -26.74
CA VAL A 191 -33.98 6.43 -28.14
C VAL A 191 -34.36 7.91 -28.21
N ASP A 192 -35.34 8.32 -27.40
CA ASP A 192 -35.85 9.70 -27.36
C ASP A 192 -34.74 10.66 -26.91
N TYR A 193 -33.95 10.27 -25.89
CA TYR A 193 -32.79 11.04 -25.43
C TYR A 193 -31.73 11.22 -26.54
N LEU A 194 -31.31 10.15 -27.20
CA LEU A 194 -30.30 10.21 -28.26
C LEU A 194 -30.78 11.02 -29.46
N GLN A 195 -32.06 10.89 -29.83
CA GLN A 195 -32.65 11.69 -30.91
C GLN A 195 -32.76 13.17 -30.53
N GLY A 196 -33.09 13.48 -29.27
CA GLY A 196 -33.10 14.84 -28.75
C GLY A 196 -31.73 15.51 -28.87
N LEU A 197 -30.66 14.81 -28.48
CA LEU A 197 -29.28 15.33 -28.63
C LEU A 197 -28.95 15.65 -30.10
N ILE A 198 -29.27 14.74 -31.02
CA ILE A 198 -29.03 14.93 -32.45
C ILE A 198 -29.84 16.12 -32.99
N ALA A 199 -31.12 16.23 -32.59
CA ALA A 199 -31.99 17.32 -33.02
C ALA A 199 -31.51 18.70 -32.50
N GLU A 200 -30.89 18.74 -31.32
CA GLU A 200 -30.25 19.93 -30.74
C GLU A 200 -28.85 20.20 -31.32
N GLY A 201 -28.33 19.37 -32.22
CA GLY A 201 -26.98 19.48 -32.77
C GLY A 201 -25.87 19.12 -31.77
N LYS A 202 -26.20 18.44 -30.68
CA LYS A 202 -25.23 17.96 -29.67
C LYS A 202 -24.67 16.60 -30.06
N LEU A 203 -23.40 16.41 -29.74
CA LEU A 203 -22.72 15.12 -29.92
C LEU A 203 -23.18 14.11 -28.85
N LEU A 204 -23.27 12.84 -29.25
CA LEU A 204 -23.64 11.73 -28.38
C LEU A 204 -22.47 11.39 -27.44
N PRO A 205 -22.71 11.16 -26.14
CA PRO A 205 -21.64 10.86 -25.19
C PRO A 205 -20.81 9.63 -25.57
N GLY A 206 -19.51 9.83 -25.76
CA GLY A 206 -18.54 8.82 -26.17
C GLY A 206 -17.47 8.57 -25.10
N PHE A 207 -16.39 7.91 -25.50
CA PHE A 207 -15.26 7.59 -24.61
C PHE A 207 -14.08 8.50 -24.85
N SER A 208 -13.59 9.12 -23.78
CA SER A 208 -12.36 9.90 -23.80
C SER A 208 -11.14 9.04 -24.18
N GLY A 209 -10.11 9.71 -24.70
CA GLY A 209 -8.87 9.09 -25.21
C GLY A 209 -8.20 8.06 -24.28
N TYR A 210 -8.45 8.13 -22.97
CA TYR A 210 -7.87 7.26 -21.94
C TYR A 210 -8.25 5.77 -22.08
N GLN A 211 -9.50 5.46 -22.50
CA GLN A 211 -9.96 4.07 -22.69
C GLN A 211 -10.07 3.67 -24.17
N ASN A 212 -9.78 4.62 -25.07
CA ASN A 212 -10.06 4.50 -26.48
C ASN A 212 -9.25 3.37 -27.16
N GLY A 213 -8.07 2.99 -26.61
CA GLY A 213 -7.26 1.87 -27.10
C GLY A 213 -7.95 0.50 -26.96
N ALA A 214 -8.32 0.13 -25.73
CA ALA A 214 -8.95 -1.17 -25.44
C ALA A 214 -10.35 -1.30 -26.08
N ILE A 215 -11.09 -0.19 -26.16
CA ILE A 215 -12.42 -0.16 -26.79
C ILE A 215 -12.30 -0.32 -28.32
N LYS A 216 -11.33 0.35 -28.96
CA LYS A 216 -11.03 0.16 -30.39
C LYS A 216 -10.58 -1.26 -30.70
N GLU A 217 -9.74 -1.87 -29.85
CA GLU A 217 -9.32 -3.27 -30.00
C GLU A 217 -10.51 -4.24 -29.87
N SER A 218 -11.39 -4.05 -28.87
CA SER A 218 -12.60 -4.87 -28.75
C SER A 218 -13.55 -4.68 -29.93
N ALA A 219 -13.64 -3.49 -30.52
CA ALA A 219 -14.47 -3.25 -31.70
C ALA A 219 -13.90 -3.96 -32.95
N ARG A 220 -12.58 -3.90 -33.16
CA ARG A 220 -11.88 -4.57 -34.28
C ARG A 220 -11.99 -6.09 -34.22
N SER A 221 -11.89 -6.68 -33.03
CA SER A 221 -12.01 -8.14 -32.84
C SER A 221 -13.37 -8.74 -33.26
N ARG A 222 -14.40 -7.90 -33.45
CA ARG A 222 -15.75 -8.31 -33.85
C ARG A 222 -16.04 -8.10 -35.35
N GLY A 223 -15.02 -7.77 -36.15
CA GLY A 223 -15.08 -7.85 -37.63
C GLY A 223 -16.00 -6.85 -38.33
N GLY A 224 -16.11 -5.60 -37.85
CA GLY A 224 -16.86 -4.55 -38.54
C GLY A 224 -15.95 -3.57 -39.29
N ASP A 225 -16.16 -3.42 -40.61
CA ASP A 225 -15.40 -2.50 -41.47
C ASP A 225 -15.94 -1.05 -41.49
N GLU A 226 -17.10 -0.79 -40.88
CA GLU A 226 -17.63 0.57 -40.59
C GLU A 226 -18.35 0.57 -39.23
N VAL A 227 -17.60 0.39 -38.15
CA VAL A 227 -18.18 0.39 -36.80
C VAL A 227 -18.38 1.82 -36.33
N LEU A 228 -19.64 2.26 -36.25
CA LEU A 228 -20.01 3.48 -35.53
C LEU A 228 -19.24 3.58 -34.20
N PRO A 229 -18.74 4.76 -33.82
CA PRO A 229 -18.03 4.91 -32.55
C PRO A 229 -18.82 4.38 -31.35
N ALA A 230 -18.12 4.05 -30.26
CA ALA A 230 -18.75 3.52 -29.07
C ALA A 230 -19.39 4.64 -28.22
N LEU A 231 -20.63 4.42 -27.76
CA LEU A 231 -21.28 5.27 -26.76
C LEU A 231 -20.80 4.92 -25.35
N ASN A 232 -20.66 5.93 -24.49
CA ASN A 232 -20.50 5.68 -23.06
C ASN A 232 -21.84 5.22 -22.46
N ARG A 233 -22.02 3.90 -22.41
CA ARG A 233 -23.28 3.28 -21.99
C ARG A 233 -23.60 3.54 -20.53
N GLN A 234 -22.59 3.53 -19.65
CA GLN A 234 -22.81 3.74 -18.22
C GLN A 234 -23.25 5.18 -17.96
N TYR A 235 -22.57 6.15 -18.58
CA TYR A 235 -22.95 7.55 -18.49
C TYR A 235 -24.39 7.79 -18.99
N ILE A 236 -24.71 7.35 -20.21
CA ILE A 236 -26.05 7.54 -20.80
C ILE A 236 -27.12 6.86 -19.96
N ALA A 237 -26.86 5.63 -19.51
CA ALA A 237 -27.75 4.88 -18.64
C ALA A 237 -28.01 5.63 -17.33
N GLY A 238 -26.97 6.19 -16.71
CA GLY A 238 -27.08 6.98 -15.49
C GLY A 238 -27.84 8.30 -15.69
N ILE A 239 -27.66 8.97 -16.82
CA ILE A 239 -28.40 10.20 -17.17
C ILE A 239 -29.90 9.91 -17.31
N VAL A 240 -30.25 8.88 -18.09
CA VAL A 240 -31.65 8.50 -18.36
C VAL A 240 -32.28 7.79 -17.15
N GLY A 241 -31.49 7.11 -16.32
CA GLY A 241 -31.95 6.31 -15.18
C GLY A 241 -32.46 4.93 -15.60
N VAL A 242 -31.67 4.20 -16.39
CA VAL A 242 -32.00 2.85 -16.90
C VAL A 242 -30.79 1.92 -16.78
N ASP A 243 -30.98 0.63 -17.02
CA ASP A 243 -29.88 -0.34 -17.10
C ASP A 243 -29.03 -0.11 -18.38
N PRO A 244 -27.70 -0.27 -18.35
CA PRO A 244 -26.81 -0.08 -19.51
C PRO A 244 -27.15 -0.95 -20.73
N VAL A 245 -27.82 -2.10 -20.54
CA VAL A 245 -28.33 -2.95 -21.62
C VAL A 245 -29.38 -2.22 -22.45
N GLN A 246 -30.20 -1.35 -21.85
CA GLN A 246 -31.19 -0.56 -22.59
C GLN A 246 -30.53 0.40 -23.58
N VAL A 247 -29.34 0.92 -23.25
CA VAL A 247 -28.55 1.77 -24.17
C VAL A 247 -28.05 0.96 -25.36
N ALA A 248 -27.58 -0.27 -25.14
CA ALA A 248 -27.17 -1.15 -26.23
C ALA A 248 -28.34 -1.52 -27.15
N LEU A 249 -29.53 -1.76 -26.60
CA LEU A 249 -30.75 -2.01 -27.36
C LEU A 249 -31.18 -0.78 -28.17
N ALA A 250 -31.18 0.40 -27.56
CA ALA A 250 -31.49 1.66 -28.24
C ALA A 250 -30.54 1.95 -29.40
N GLN A 251 -29.23 1.77 -29.19
CA GLN A 251 -28.21 1.92 -30.23
C GLN A 251 -28.49 0.97 -31.43
N ARG A 252 -28.86 -0.29 -31.16
CA ARG A 252 -29.22 -1.25 -32.22
C ARG A 252 -30.48 -0.84 -33.00
N ARG A 253 -31.48 -0.26 -32.32
CA ARG A 253 -32.71 0.25 -32.94
C ARG A 253 -32.44 1.46 -33.83
N LEU A 254 -31.47 2.29 -33.46
CA LEU A 254 -31.07 3.48 -34.19
C LEU A 254 -29.92 3.27 -35.18
N ARG A 255 -29.43 2.04 -35.37
CA ARG A 255 -28.22 1.75 -36.16
C ARG A 255 -28.19 2.38 -37.55
N HIS A 256 -29.35 2.45 -38.22
CA HIS A 256 -29.49 2.97 -39.59
C HIS A 256 -29.73 4.48 -39.63
N ARG A 257 -29.84 5.13 -38.47
CA ARG A 257 -30.07 6.56 -38.29
C ARG A 257 -28.90 7.27 -37.63
N LEU A 258 -27.92 6.51 -37.12
CA LEU A 258 -26.73 7.03 -36.49
C LEU A 258 -25.59 7.05 -37.51
N GLU A 259 -24.91 8.17 -37.59
CA GLU A 259 -23.74 8.38 -38.44
C GLU A 259 -22.51 8.64 -37.55
N PRO A 260 -21.29 8.38 -38.03
CA PRO A 260 -20.06 8.63 -37.26
C PRO A 260 -19.97 10.05 -36.71
N GLY A 261 -20.46 11.05 -37.45
CA GLY A 261 -20.47 12.46 -37.04
C GLY A 261 -21.37 12.78 -35.85
N HIS A 262 -22.29 11.89 -35.46
CA HIS A 262 -23.11 12.09 -34.27
C HIS A 262 -22.36 11.84 -32.96
N TYR A 263 -21.21 11.16 -32.98
CA TYR A 263 -20.53 10.70 -31.77
C TYR A 263 -19.51 11.71 -31.26
N GLY A 264 -19.59 12.02 -29.97
CA GLY A 264 -18.63 12.87 -29.27
C GLY A 264 -17.42 12.09 -28.77
N PRO A 265 -16.32 12.79 -28.47
CA PRO A 265 -15.12 12.19 -27.91
C PRO A 265 -15.22 11.95 -26.40
N ASP A 266 -16.26 12.44 -25.72
CA ASP A 266 -16.33 12.54 -24.26
C ASP A 266 -17.76 12.33 -23.72
N ALA A 267 -17.83 12.20 -22.40
CA ALA A 267 -19.04 12.10 -21.59
C ALA A 267 -18.88 13.07 -20.40
N PRO A 268 -19.00 14.40 -20.64
CA PRO A 268 -18.70 15.42 -19.64
C PRO A 268 -19.73 15.38 -18.52
N LEU A 269 -19.25 15.37 -17.27
CA LEU A 269 -20.07 15.48 -16.07
C LEU A 269 -20.56 16.92 -15.90
N ASN A 270 -21.80 17.07 -15.44
CA ASN A 270 -22.37 18.37 -15.12
C ASN A 270 -21.93 18.85 -13.73
N VAL A 271 -20.65 19.21 -13.62
CA VAL A 271 -20.03 19.74 -12.41
C VAL A 271 -19.37 21.09 -12.69
N ALA A 272 -19.52 22.02 -11.75
CA ALA A 272 -18.87 23.33 -11.87
C ALA A 272 -17.35 23.18 -11.64
N ILE A 273 -16.55 23.80 -12.51
CA ILE A 273 -15.10 23.88 -12.33
C ILE A 273 -14.75 25.15 -11.58
N THR A 274 -14.23 25.00 -10.36
CA THR A 274 -13.88 26.12 -9.47
C THR A 274 -12.37 26.28 -9.32
N GLY A 275 -11.60 25.21 -9.53
CA GLY A 275 -10.15 25.21 -9.45
C GLY A 275 -9.50 26.00 -10.58
N ARG A 276 -8.33 26.60 -10.32
CA ARG A 276 -7.61 27.43 -11.28
C ARG A 276 -6.12 27.07 -11.31
N ILE A 277 -5.47 27.31 -12.44
CA ILE A 277 -4.01 27.29 -12.58
C ILE A 277 -3.60 28.65 -13.13
N GLY A 278 -3.10 29.51 -12.23
CA GLY A 278 -2.94 30.93 -12.53
C GLY A 278 -4.31 31.57 -12.81
N ASP A 279 -4.43 32.24 -13.95
CA ASP A 279 -5.65 32.99 -14.31
C ASP A 279 -6.69 32.19 -15.09
N ARG A 280 -6.49 30.89 -15.29
CA ARG A 280 -7.39 30.03 -16.07
C ARG A 280 -7.97 28.91 -15.22
N PRO A 281 -9.21 28.46 -15.50
CA PRO A 281 -9.70 27.18 -14.99
C PRO A 281 -8.69 26.07 -15.30
N TRP A 282 -8.55 25.10 -14.39
CA TRP A 282 -7.60 24.01 -14.57
C TRP A 282 -8.01 23.01 -15.67
N THR A 283 -9.31 22.95 -15.95
CA THR A 283 -9.93 22.18 -17.04
C THR A 283 -11.23 22.89 -17.46
N ASP A 284 -11.72 22.59 -18.66
CA ASP A 284 -13.02 23.11 -19.13
C ASP A 284 -14.20 22.25 -18.64
N SER A 285 -13.97 20.93 -18.49
CA SER A 285 -14.94 19.98 -17.94
C SER A 285 -14.24 18.75 -17.38
N LEU A 286 -14.98 17.91 -16.66
CA LEU A 286 -14.50 16.63 -16.14
C LEU A 286 -15.28 15.48 -16.79
N ASP A 287 -14.56 14.54 -17.38
CA ASP A 287 -15.13 13.40 -18.10
C ASP A 287 -15.50 12.24 -17.15
N PHE A 288 -16.60 11.55 -17.44
CA PHE A 288 -17.06 10.42 -16.62
C PHE A 288 -16.00 9.31 -16.45
N GLU A 289 -15.13 9.07 -17.45
CA GLU A 289 -14.13 8.00 -17.40
C GLU A 289 -12.85 8.40 -16.66
N GLU A 290 -12.49 9.69 -16.64
CA GLU A 290 -11.23 10.13 -16.04
C GLU A 290 -11.32 10.27 -14.51
N VAL A 291 -12.53 10.41 -13.96
CA VAL A 291 -12.75 10.62 -12.51
C VAL A 291 -12.02 9.59 -11.66
N GLY A 292 -12.04 8.31 -12.04
CA GLY A 292 -11.36 7.27 -11.26
C GLY A 292 -9.85 7.49 -11.14
N LEU A 293 -9.21 7.97 -12.21
CA LEU A 293 -7.79 8.31 -12.20
C LEU A 293 -7.52 9.59 -11.40
N LEU A 294 -8.40 10.59 -11.52
CA LEU A 294 -8.30 11.84 -10.75
C LEU A 294 -8.44 11.60 -9.25
N VAL A 295 -9.37 10.74 -8.83
CA VAL A 295 -9.55 10.33 -7.43
C VAL A 295 -8.30 9.63 -6.90
N LEU A 296 -7.71 8.70 -7.68
CA LEU A 296 -6.43 8.07 -7.30
C LEU A 296 -5.31 9.11 -7.13
N ARG A 297 -5.21 10.08 -8.05
CA ARG A 297 -4.22 11.16 -7.97
C ARG A 297 -4.46 12.07 -6.76
N LEU A 298 -5.72 12.39 -6.47
CA LEU A 298 -6.11 13.20 -5.31
C LEU A 298 -5.78 12.49 -3.99
N SER A 299 -6.15 11.21 -3.86
CA SER A 299 -5.78 10.36 -2.72
C SER A 299 -4.26 10.27 -2.53
N THR A 300 -3.52 10.10 -3.62
CA THR A 300 -2.04 10.08 -3.61
C THR A 300 -1.46 11.42 -3.17
N ALA A 301 -1.99 12.53 -3.67
CA ALA A 301 -1.58 13.89 -3.29
C ALA A 301 -1.87 14.18 -1.80
N ALA A 302 -3.00 13.69 -1.29
CA ALA A 302 -3.35 13.79 0.12
C ALA A 302 -2.41 12.94 1.00
N LEU A 303 -2.04 11.73 0.55
CA LEU A 303 -1.05 10.89 1.24
C LEU A 303 0.32 11.57 1.30
N ILE A 304 0.80 12.12 0.18
CA ILE A 304 2.09 12.85 0.13
C ILE A 304 2.05 14.05 1.08
N THR A 305 1.00 14.87 1.00
CA THR A 305 0.82 16.05 1.86
C THR A 305 0.83 15.65 3.34
N THR A 306 0.07 14.61 3.71
CA THR A 306 -0.03 14.14 5.09
C THR A 306 1.28 13.55 5.58
N ALA A 307 1.89 12.64 4.83
CA ALA A 307 3.11 11.96 5.24
C ALA A 307 4.32 12.91 5.29
N TYR A 308 4.41 13.86 4.38
CA TYR A 308 5.57 14.75 4.29
C TYR A 308 5.51 15.91 5.29
N LEU A 309 4.31 16.41 5.62
CA LEU A 309 4.16 17.66 6.39
C LEU A 309 3.63 17.49 7.82
N SER A 310 3.28 16.28 8.25
CA SER A 310 2.80 16.03 9.62
C SER A 310 3.89 15.67 10.64
N GLY A 311 5.06 15.21 10.16
CA GLY A 311 6.10 14.62 11.01
C GLY A 311 5.76 13.21 11.53
N MET A 312 4.64 12.62 11.10
CA MET A 312 4.28 11.23 11.40
C MET A 312 5.18 10.23 10.66
N ARG A 313 5.46 9.08 11.27
CA ARG A 313 6.13 7.97 10.58
C ARG A 313 5.20 7.31 9.56
N PRO A 314 5.74 6.60 8.55
CA PRO A 314 4.91 5.92 7.56
C PRO A 314 3.85 4.97 8.16
N GLU A 315 4.22 4.21 9.19
CA GLU A 315 3.29 3.32 9.90
C GLU A 315 2.19 4.11 10.63
N GLU A 316 2.51 5.27 11.20
CA GLU A 316 1.55 6.13 11.90
C GLU A 316 0.52 6.71 10.92
N VAL A 317 0.97 7.18 9.75
CA VAL A 317 0.09 7.68 8.67
C VAL A 317 -0.82 6.58 8.12
N GLN A 318 -0.29 5.38 7.91
CA GLN A 318 -1.05 4.25 7.36
C GLN A 318 -2.15 3.74 8.30
N HIS A 319 -2.06 4.04 9.60
CA HIS A 319 -3.06 3.67 10.61
C HIS A 319 -3.97 4.82 11.03
N LEU A 320 -3.94 5.94 10.29
CA LEU A 320 -4.91 7.02 10.51
C LEU A 320 -6.32 6.53 10.17
N VAL A 321 -7.24 6.85 11.07
CA VAL A 321 -8.66 6.49 10.95
C VAL A 321 -9.52 7.74 10.75
N ARG A 322 -10.71 7.55 10.21
CA ARG A 322 -11.74 8.57 10.09
C ARG A 322 -12.00 9.26 11.44
N GLY A 323 -12.15 10.58 11.39
CA GLY A 323 -12.35 11.43 12.56
C GLY A 323 -11.08 11.69 13.36
N CYS A 324 -9.90 11.28 12.86
CA CYS A 324 -8.64 11.49 13.58
C CYS A 324 -8.23 12.97 13.68
N CYS A 325 -8.68 13.82 12.76
CA CYS A 325 -8.31 15.23 12.70
C CYS A 325 -9.40 16.12 13.31
N THR A 326 -9.01 17.01 14.23
CA THR A 326 -9.92 17.96 14.88
C THR A 326 -9.38 19.38 14.79
N ARG A 327 -10.30 20.36 14.70
CA ARG A 327 -10.01 21.79 14.67
C ARG A 327 -10.33 22.40 16.04
N GLU A 328 -9.39 23.14 16.60
CA GLU A 328 -9.53 23.87 17.87
C GLU A 328 -9.30 25.37 17.61
N ASP A 329 -10.35 26.17 17.84
CA ASP A 329 -10.24 27.63 17.92
C ASP A 329 -9.77 28.04 19.31
N ARG A 330 -8.76 28.89 19.37
CA ARG A 330 -8.19 29.36 20.64
C ARG A 330 -8.62 30.78 20.94
N ALA A 331 -8.62 31.11 22.22
CA ALA A 331 -8.99 32.44 22.70
C ALA A 331 -8.10 33.57 22.16
N ASP A 332 -6.87 33.26 21.72
CA ASP A 332 -5.93 34.19 21.09
C ASP A 332 -6.18 34.38 19.57
N GLY A 333 -7.23 33.77 19.03
CA GLY A 333 -7.58 33.83 17.60
C GLY A 333 -6.80 32.85 16.71
N THR A 334 -5.93 32.03 17.29
CA THR A 334 -5.19 31.00 16.53
C THR A 334 -6.02 29.74 16.34
N VAL A 335 -5.87 29.10 15.18
CA VAL A 335 -6.50 27.81 14.86
C VAL A 335 -5.44 26.71 14.98
N ARG A 336 -5.79 25.63 15.68
CA ARG A 336 -4.93 24.45 15.84
C ARG A 336 -5.61 23.22 15.27
N TYR A 337 -4.91 22.51 14.40
CA TYR A 337 -5.35 21.21 13.90
C TYR A 337 -4.62 20.09 14.65
N LYS A 338 -5.39 19.18 15.24
CA LYS A 338 -4.91 18.07 16.05
C LYS A 338 -5.23 16.76 15.35
N VAL A 339 -4.22 15.94 15.08
CA VAL A 339 -4.39 14.58 14.58
C VAL A 339 -4.14 13.61 15.72
N THR A 340 -5.12 12.77 16.03
CA THR A 340 -5.03 11.66 16.97
C THR A 340 -4.73 10.37 16.21
N GLY A 341 -3.95 9.46 16.79
CA GLY A 341 -3.60 8.24 16.08
C GLY A 341 -2.62 7.38 16.86
N ARG A 342 -2.26 6.25 16.27
CA ARG A 342 -1.38 5.27 16.91
C ARG A 342 0.09 5.58 16.64
N HIS A 343 0.94 5.37 17.64
CA HIS A 343 2.38 5.21 17.42
C HIS A 343 2.83 3.80 17.75
N PHE A 344 3.97 3.43 17.20
CA PHE A 344 4.49 2.06 17.23
C PHE A 344 5.89 1.98 17.82
N LYS A 345 6.73 3.00 17.57
CA LYS A 345 8.10 2.99 18.07
C LYS A 345 8.11 3.08 19.59
N GLY A 346 8.78 2.12 20.21
CA GLY A 346 8.98 2.08 21.66
C GLY A 346 7.75 1.63 22.44
N VAL A 347 6.69 1.19 21.75
CA VAL A 347 5.49 0.65 22.39
C VAL A 347 5.77 -0.80 22.75
N THR A 348 5.84 -1.09 24.05
CA THR A 348 6.11 -2.43 24.55
C THR A 348 5.17 -2.82 25.67
N ASP A 349 4.93 -4.12 25.83
CA ASP A 349 4.26 -4.68 27.00
C ASP A 349 5.18 -4.70 28.25
N ASP A 350 4.65 -5.19 29.38
CA ASP A 350 5.39 -5.32 30.65
C ASP A 350 6.61 -6.25 30.55
N GLU A 351 6.68 -7.09 29.51
CA GLU A 351 7.79 -8.00 29.23
C GLU A 351 8.81 -7.39 28.23
N GLY A 352 8.57 -6.17 27.76
CA GLY A 352 9.42 -5.46 26.79
C GLY A 352 9.25 -5.92 25.34
N ASN A 353 8.19 -6.67 25.02
CA ASN A 353 7.86 -7.07 23.66
C ASN A 353 7.16 -5.93 22.92
N GLU A 354 7.49 -5.71 21.65
CA GLU A 354 6.77 -4.73 20.81
C GLU A 354 5.30 -5.14 20.66
N ILE A 355 4.40 -4.20 20.89
CA ILE A 355 2.96 -4.37 20.65
C ILE A 355 2.68 -4.04 19.17
N PRO A 356 2.36 -5.03 18.32
CA PRO A 356 2.18 -4.80 16.88
C PRO A 356 1.04 -3.83 16.55
N GLU A 357 0.01 -3.80 17.39
CA GLU A 357 -1.14 -2.92 17.25
C GLU A 357 -0.78 -1.46 17.54
N GLY A 358 0.38 -1.20 18.17
CA GLY A 358 0.74 0.11 18.70
C GLY A 358 -0.22 0.60 19.78
N GLU A 359 -0.01 1.84 20.21
CA GLU A 359 -0.87 2.49 21.21
C GLU A 359 -1.30 3.87 20.73
N ILE A 360 -2.43 4.36 21.25
CA ILE A 360 -2.88 5.72 20.96
C ILE A 360 -1.86 6.69 21.57
N ARG A 361 -1.34 7.59 20.74
CA ARG A 361 -0.41 8.61 21.19
C ARG A 361 -1.11 9.51 22.22
N PRO A 362 -0.55 9.66 23.44
CA PRO A 362 -1.17 10.49 24.48
C PRO A 362 -1.33 11.95 24.04
N ASP A 363 -0.30 12.49 23.39
CA ASP A 363 -0.35 13.80 22.76
C ASP A 363 -0.73 13.67 21.28
N PRO A 364 -1.70 14.42 20.76
CA PRO A 364 -1.97 14.45 19.32
C PRO A 364 -0.83 15.15 18.55
N TRP A 365 -0.68 14.83 17.27
CA TRP A 365 0.17 15.63 16.37
C TRP A 365 -0.51 16.98 16.12
N ILE A 366 0.27 18.05 16.20
CA ILE A 366 -0.19 19.38 15.78
C ILE A 366 0.25 19.58 14.34
N VAL A 367 -0.71 19.74 13.45
CA VAL A 367 -0.46 19.85 12.00
C VAL A 367 -0.93 21.19 11.45
N LEU A 368 -0.44 21.50 10.26
CA LEU A 368 -0.85 22.69 9.51
C LEU A 368 -2.18 22.43 8.80
N GLU A 369 -2.91 23.51 8.47
CA GLU A 369 -4.24 23.44 7.86
C GLU A 369 -4.26 22.57 6.61
N PHE A 370 -3.26 22.68 5.74
CA PHE A 370 -3.23 21.88 4.50
C PHE A 370 -3.14 20.36 4.75
N VAL A 371 -2.62 19.92 5.91
CA VAL A 371 -2.66 18.49 6.30
C VAL A 371 -4.06 18.11 6.73
N ALA A 372 -4.73 18.97 7.50
CA ALA A 372 -6.13 18.75 7.88
C ALA A 372 -7.04 18.68 6.65
N ARG A 373 -6.86 19.59 5.68
CA ARG A 373 -7.58 19.55 4.39
C ARG A 373 -7.29 18.28 3.60
N ALA A 374 -6.05 17.78 3.61
CA ALA A 374 -5.71 16.51 2.96
C ALA A 374 -6.42 15.32 3.63
N ILE A 375 -6.50 15.31 4.95
CA ILE A 375 -7.23 14.28 5.72
C ILE A 375 -8.73 14.34 5.38
N GLU A 376 -9.34 15.52 5.41
CA GLU A 376 -10.76 15.69 5.07
C GLU A 376 -11.10 15.20 3.65
N VAL A 377 -10.23 15.49 2.67
CA VAL A 377 -10.39 14.99 1.29
C VAL A 377 -10.44 13.46 1.26
N VAL A 378 -9.55 12.80 1.99
CA VAL A 378 -9.48 11.33 2.00
C VAL A 378 -10.63 10.71 2.78
N GLU A 379 -11.05 11.34 3.88
CA GLU A 379 -12.27 10.99 4.59
C GLU A 379 -13.49 11.05 3.66
N GLU A 380 -13.54 11.99 2.72
CA GLU A 380 -14.64 12.06 1.77
C GLU A 380 -14.57 11.00 0.66
N LEU A 381 -13.36 10.61 0.25
CA LEU A 381 -13.15 9.61 -0.78
C LEU A 381 -13.41 8.19 -0.27
N GLU A 382 -12.88 7.84 0.90
CA GLU A 382 -13.01 6.52 1.49
C GLU A 382 -14.37 6.35 2.18
N SER A 383 -14.86 5.11 2.25
CA SER A 383 -16.03 4.75 3.06
C SER A 383 -15.67 3.99 4.33
N GLY A 384 -14.48 3.37 4.37
CA GLY A 384 -14.00 2.63 5.53
C GLY A 384 -13.44 3.53 6.63
N ASP A 385 -13.01 2.86 7.71
CA ASP A 385 -12.39 3.52 8.86
C ASP A 385 -10.97 3.98 8.55
N LEU A 386 -10.16 3.18 7.86
CA LEU A 386 -8.78 3.56 7.49
C LEU A 386 -8.78 4.58 6.35
N LEU A 387 -8.01 5.67 6.52
CA LEU A 387 -7.94 6.74 5.53
C LEU A 387 -7.12 6.34 4.30
N PHE A 388 -5.96 5.72 4.48
CA PHE A 388 -5.07 5.37 3.36
C PHE A 388 -5.13 3.88 3.03
N SER A 389 -6.32 3.46 2.58
CA SER A 389 -6.61 2.07 2.25
C SER A 389 -6.16 1.69 0.82
N ARG A 390 -6.37 0.43 0.44
CA ARG A 390 -6.14 -0.05 -0.93
C ARG A 390 -7.34 0.16 -1.86
N SER A 391 -8.43 0.81 -1.42
CA SER A 391 -9.68 0.98 -2.19
C SER A 391 -9.48 1.56 -3.60
N PHE A 392 -8.52 2.48 -3.76
CA PHE A 392 -8.22 3.13 -5.04
C PHE A 392 -7.05 2.51 -5.82
N SER A 393 -6.31 1.58 -5.20
CA SER A 393 -5.29 0.83 -5.93
C SER A 393 -5.99 -0.06 -6.95
N ARG A 394 -5.54 -0.05 -8.22
CA ARG A 394 -6.12 -0.86 -9.29
C ARG A 394 -6.39 -2.26 -8.74
N GLN A 395 -7.67 -2.65 -8.73
CA GLN A 395 -8.09 -4.00 -8.39
C GLN A 395 -7.12 -4.97 -9.06
N HIS A 396 -6.41 -5.75 -8.26
CA HIS A 396 -5.93 -7.02 -8.75
C HIS A 396 -7.18 -7.73 -9.25
N ARG A 397 -7.27 -8.02 -10.57
CA ARG A 397 -8.22 -9.02 -11.04
C ARG A 397 -8.08 -10.18 -10.07
N PRO A 398 -9.13 -10.65 -9.38
CA PRO A 398 -9.00 -11.89 -8.64
C PRO A 398 -8.46 -12.89 -9.66
N SER A 399 -7.26 -13.41 -9.40
CA SER A 399 -6.81 -14.59 -10.09
C SER A 399 -7.91 -15.60 -9.84
N SER A 400 -8.61 -15.96 -10.91
CA SER A 400 -9.55 -17.07 -10.91
C SER A 400 -8.72 -18.33 -10.74
N GLU A 401 -8.23 -18.57 -9.52
CA GLU A 401 -7.56 -19.77 -9.03
C GLU A 401 -7.17 -19.54 -7.57
N GLY A 402 -7.74 -20.34 -6.67
CA GLY A 402 -7.25 -20.51 -5.29
C GLY A 402 -8.29 -20.29 -4.20
N GLY A 403 -9.18 -21.28 -4.01
CA GLY A 403 -10.28 -21.32 -3.05
C GLY A 403 -9.99 -20.90 -1.60
N ASP A 404 -11.10 -20.55 -0.94
CA ASP A 404 -11.26 -20.52 0.51
C ASP A 404 -10.53 -21.71 1.16
N ALA A 405 -9.64 -21.39 2.10
CA ALA A 405 -9.20 -22.34 3.10
C ALA A 405 -9.61 -21.78 4.46
N VAL A 406 -10.46 -22.57 5.11
CA VAL A 406 -11.00 -22.49 6.47
C VAL A 406 -9.94 -22.17 7.52
#